data_AF-A0A931TS68-F1
#
_entry.id   AF-A0A931TS68-F1
#
_cell.length_a   1.000
_cell.length_b   1.000
_cell.length_c   1.000
_cell.angle_alpha   90.00
_cell.angle_beta   90.00
_cell.angle_gamma   90.00
#
_symmetry.space_group_name_H-M   'P 1'
#
loop_
_entity.id
_entity.type
_entity.pdbx_description
1 polymer ?
#
loop_
_entity_poly.entity_id
_entity_poly.type
_entity_poly.pdbx_seq_one_letter_code
_entity_poly.pdbx_strand_id
1 'polypeptide(L)'
;MFSFFKKNKITKVEGVKIINKIYPAKIILAWAKSLEGNIEIAQYLKENNYEELVFSNAAIYLKQEARDWLMKNGFPHLMAFIHASEGDQKASDWLLKNNFELLYQMALAIDGENESWLWLKKYSTPDFFILTQSIKKVKDSIEENHNDIHSFGKDS
;
A
#
# COMPACT_ATOMS: atom_id res chain seq x y z
N MET A 1 26.23 -12.78 31.06
CA MET A 1 25.50 -11.78 30.26
C MET A 1 25.20 -12.39 28.90
N PHE A 2 23.95 -12.76 28.64
CA PHE A 2 23.54 -13.28 27.32
C PHE A 2 23.06 -12.11 26.46
N SER A 3 23.85 -11.73 25.45
CA SER A 3 23.44 -10.75 24.44
C SER A 3 22.71 -11.48 23.32
N PHE A 4 21.39 -11.41 23.29
CA PHE A 4 20.56 -11.91 22.20
C PHE A 4 20.49 -10.87 21.07
N PHE A 5 21.40 -10.98 20.10
CA PHE A 5 21.22 -10.31 18.81
C PHE A 5 20.15 -11.06 18.00
N LYS A 6 18.96 -10.46 17.89
CA LYS A 6 17.87 -10.96 17.05
C LYS A 6 18.23 -10.69 15.58
N LYS A 7 18.72 -11.71 14.87
CA LYS A 7 18.88 -11.67 13.40
C LYS A 7 17.49 -11.56 12.76
N ASN A 8 17.28 -10.55 11.93
CA ASN A 8 16.11 -10.46 11.06
C ASN A 8 16.09 -11.68 10.12
N LYS A 9 15.10 -12.56 10.28
CA LYS A 9 14.87 -13.69 9.40
C LYS A 9 14.30 -13.18 8.08
N ILE A 10 15.04 -13.43 7.00
CA ILE A 10 14.59 -13.19 5.63
C ILE A 10 13.55 -14.27 5.31
N THR A 11 12.29 -13.86 5.18
CA THR A 11 11.17 -14.73 4.82
C THR A 11 11.19 -14.91 3.30
N LYS A 12 11.65 -16.08 2.84
CA LYS A 12 11.71 -16.44 1.42
C LYS A 12 10.29 -16.64 0.87
N VAL A 13 9.87 -15.77 -0.04
CA VAL A 13 8.93 -16.12 -1.11
C VAL A 13 9.80 -16.62 -2.26
N GLU A 14 9.50 -17.80 -2.81
CA GLU A 14 10.40 -18.57 -3.69
C GLU A 14 11.09 -17.72 -4.77
N GLY A 15 12.43 -17.71 -4.76
CA GLY A 15 13.29 -17.14 -5.82
C GLY A 15 13.43 -15.62 -5.88
N VAL A 16 12.50 -14.82 -5.33
CA VAL A 16 12.51 -13.35 -5.48
C VAL A 16 13.05 -12.67 -4.21
N LYS A 17 14.09 -11.84 -4.37
CA LYS A 17 14.63 -11.02 -3.29
C LYS A 17 13.63 -9.92 -2.92
N ILE A 18 13.19 -9.90 -1.66
CA ILE A 18 12.35 -8.81 -1.14
C ILE A 18 13.17 -7.53 -1.08
N ILE A 19 12.73 -6.49 -1.78
CA ILE A 19 13.32 -5.16 -1.75
C ILE A 19 12.53 -4.34 -0.74
N ASN A 20 13.14 -3.94 0.37
CA ASN A 20 12.54 -2.98 1.29
C ASN A 20 13.25 -1.65 1.12
N LYS A 21 12.53 -0.63 0.63
CA LYS A 21 13.07 0.69 0.31
C LYS A 21 12.46 1.73 1.22
N ILE A 22 13.32 2.56 1.82
CA ILE A 22 12.92 3.71 2.61
C ILE A 22 12.80 4.90 1.66
N TYR A 23 11.63 5.53 1.63
CA TYR A 23 11.37 6.67 0.75
C TYR A 23 11.51 8.00 1.52
N PRO A 24 12.13 9.02 0.91
CA PRO A 24 12.07 10.38 1.44
C PRO A 24 10.62 10.91 1.47
N ALA A 25 10.30 11.79 2.42
CA ALA A 25 8.95 12.36 2.55
C ALA A 25 8.41 13.01 1.26
N LYS A 26 9.28 13.69 0.49
CA LYS A 26 8.90 14.26 -0.82
C LYS A 26 8.45 13.20 -1.83
N ILE A 27 9.05 12.01 -1.80
CA ILE A 27 8.68 10.89 -2.66
C ILE A 27 7.36 10.27 -2.22
N ILE A 28 7.10 10.17 -0.91
CA ILE A 28 5.80 9.73 -0.38
C ILE A 28 4.68 10.70 -0.79
N LEU A 29 4.92 12.01 -0.72
CA LEU A 29 3.95 13.01 -1.20
C LEU A 29 3.77 12.96 -2.72
N ALA A 30 4.85 12.75 -3.47
CA ALA A 30 4.78 12.53 -4.91
C ALA A 30 3.97 11.27 -5.25
N TRP A 31 4.09 10.21 -4.44
CA TRP A 31 3.27 9.02 -4.59
C TRP A 31 1.78 9.34 -4.41
N ALA A 32 1.40 10.05 -3.33
CA ALA A 32 0.03 10.48 -3.13
C ALA A 32 -0.51 11.30 -4.33
N LYS A 33 0.29 12.26 -4.84
CA LYS A 33 -0.11 13.10 -5.97
C LYS A 33 -0.22 12.36 -7.29
N SER A 34 0.67 11.40 -7.56
CA SER A 34 0.57 10.55 -8.75
C SER A 34 -0.64 9.61 -8.67
N LEU A 35 -0.99 9.11 -7.49
CA LEU A 35 -2.20 8.30 -7.27
C LEU A 35 -3.46 9.13 -7.54
N GLU A 36 -3.46 10.39 -7.13
CA GLU A 36 -4.55 11.35 -7.39
C GLU A 36 -4.65 11.79 -8.87
N GLY A 37 -3.83 11.23 -9.76
CA GLY A 37 -3.91 11.45 -11.21
C GLY A 37 -2.94 12.50 -11.77
N ASN A 38 -1.94 12.96 -10.99
CA ASN A 38 -0.91 13.84 -11.54
C ASN A 38 0.09 13.05 -12.42
N ILE A 39 -0.09 13.17 -13.73
CA ILE A 39 0.70 12.44 -14.75
C ILE A 39 2.17 12.86 -14.76
N GLU A 40 2.47 14.15 -14.57
CA GLU A 40 3.85 14.65 -14.56
C GLU A 40 4.64 14.06 -13.39
N ILE A 41 4.02 13.98 -12.20
CA ILE A 41 4.62 13.37 -11.02
C ILE A 41 4.75 11.85 -11.19
N ALA A 42 3.74 11.20 -11.80
CA ALA A 42 3.84 9.77 -12.11
C ALA A 42 5.03 9.48 -13.04
N GLN A 43 5.21 10.30 -14.08
CA GLN A 43 6.34 10.19 -15.00
C GLN A 43 7.66 10.45 -14.28
N TYR A 44 7.75 11.49 -13.45
CA TYR A 44 8.91 11.77 -12.63
C TYR A 44 9.31 10.58 -11.75
N LEU A 45 8.35 9.96 -11.05
CA LEU A 45 8.62 8.78 -10.21
C LEU A 45 9.19 7.62 -11.05
N LYS A 46 8.59 7.36 -12.21
CA LYS A 46 9.04 6.30 -13.12
C LYS A 46 10.48 6.53 -13.62
N GLU A 47 10.81 7.76 -14.00
CA GLU A 47 12.13 8.12 -14.53
C GLU A 47 13.23 8.17 -13.45
N ASN A 48 12.85 8.31 -12.17
CA ASN A 48 13.78 8.50 -11.06
C ASN A 48 13.92 7.27 -10.14
N ASN A 49 13.72 6.06 -10.68
CA ASN A 49 13.81 4.79 -9.97
C ASN A 49 12.77 4.62 -8.84
N TYR A 50 11.56 5.14 -9.01
CA TYR A 50 10.41 4.93 -8.11
C TYR A 50 9.20 4.35 -8.87
N GLU A 51 9.44 3.58 -9.93
CA GLU A 51 8.38 3.00 -10.77
C GLU A 51 7.47 2.05 -10.00
N GLU A 52 7.97 1.41 -8.94
CA GLU A 52 7.20 0.56 -8.03
C GLU A 52 6.01 1.30 -7.40
N LEU A 53 6.13 2.62 -7.19
CA LEU A 53 5.06 3.45 -6.65
C LEU A 53 3.98 3.73 -7.71
N VAL A 54 4.39 3.86 -8.98
CA VAL A 54 3.46 3.99 -10.12
C VAL A 54 2.71 2.68 -10.37
N PHE A 55 3.41 1.54 -10.30
CA PHE A 55 2.76 0.23 -10.33
C PHE A 55 1.84 0.01 -9.13
N SER A 56 2.20 0.50 -7.94
CA SER A 56 1.31 0.48 -6.77
C SER A 56 0.03 1.26 -7.02
N ASN A 57 0.10 2.43 -7.67
CA ASN A 57 -1.11 3.17 -8.06
C ASN A 57 -2.01 2.33 -8.96
N ALA A 58 -1.46 1.75 -10.02
CA ALA A 58 -2.23 0.91 -10.92
C ALA A 58 -2.82 -0.33 -10.22
N ALA A 59 -2.08 -0.94 -9.29
CA ALA A 59 -2.56 -2.07 -8.49
C ALA A 59 -3.70 -1.68 -7.53
N ILE A 60 -3.66 -0.48 -6.94
CA ILE A 60 -4.77 0.11 -6.15
C ILE A 60 -6.02 0.28 -7.03
N TYR A 61 -5.83 0.72 -8.29
CA TYR A 61 -6.88 0.76 -9.32
C TYR A 61 -7.21 -0.63 -9.93
N LEU A 62 -6.92 -1.71 -9.19
CA LEU A 62 -7.25 -3.10 -9.53
C LEU A 62 -6.66 -3.60 -10.86
N LYS A 63 -5.56 -3.01 -11.36
CA LYS A 63 -4.89 -3.50 -12.57
C LYS A 63 -4.04 -4.73 -12.28
N GLN A 64 -4.47 -5.88 -12.78
CA GLN A 64 -3.84 -7.17 -12.49
C GLN A 64 -2.38 -7.23 -12.96
N GLU A 65 -2.06 -6.65 -14.11
CA GLU A 65 -0.70 -6.62 -14.66
C GLU A 65 0.27 -5.90 -13.71
N ALA A 66 -0.21 -4.86 -13.02
CA ALA A 66 0.57 -4.13 -12.04
C ALA A 66 0.78 -4.93 -10.75
N ARG A 67 -0.24 -5.67 -10.30
CA ARG A 67 -0.14 -6.59 -9.16
C ARG A 67 0.89 -7.68 -9.43
N ASP A 68 0.83 -8.28 -10.61
CA ASP A 68 1.80 -9.28 -11.06
C ASP A 68 3.21 -8.70 -11.15
N TRP A 69 3.34 -7.47 -11.66
CA TRP A 69 4.63 -6.79 -11.76
C TRP A 69 5.26 -6.58 -10.38
N LEU A 70 4.50 -6.11 -9.38
CA LEU A 70 5.01 -5.91 -8.02
C LEU A 70 5.53 -7.20 -7.40
N MET A 71 4.81 -8.31 -7.58
CA MET A 71 5.23 -9.62 -7.09
C MET A 71 6.50 -10.12 -7.79
N LYS A 72 6.58 -10.01 -9.12
CA LYS A 72 7.73 -10.46 -9.92
C LYS A 72 9.00 -9.63 -9.67
N ASN A 73 8.85 -8.35 -9.33
CA ASN A 73 9.97 -7.42 -9.17
C ASN A 73 10.41 -7.22 -7.70
N GLY A 74 9.92 -8.05 -6.77
CA GLY A 74 10.43 -8.06 -5.39
C GLY A 74 9.79 -7.03 -4.47
N PHE A 75 8.57 -6.60 -4.77
CA PHE A 75 7.76 -5.71 -3.93
C PHE A 75 6.53 -6.41 -3.28
N PRO A 76 6.68 -7.61 -2.66
CA PRO A 76 5.54 -8.30 -2.05
C PRO A 76 4.97 -7.55 -0.85
N HIS A 77 5.74 -6.67 -0.21
CA HIS A 77 5.27 -5.83 0.89
C HIS A 77 4.28 -4.76 0.42
N LEU A 78 4.46 -4.20 -0.79
CA LEU A 78 3.48 -3.28 -1.40
C LEU A 78 2.21 -4.02 -1.79
N MET A 79 2.31 -5.26 -2.33
CA MET A 79 1.11 -6.05 -2.59
C MET A 79 0.39 -6.50 -1.31
N ALA A 80 1.13 -6.93 -0.29
CA ALA A 80 0.53 -7.27 1.00
C ALA A 80 -0.19 -6.05 1.61
N PHE A 81 0.39 -4.85 1.48
CA PHE A 81 -0.26 -3.60 1.86
C PHE A 81 -1.56 -3.34 1.09
N ILE A 82 -1.55 -3.49 -0.23
CA ILE A 82 -2.73 -3.26 -1.08
C ILE A 82 -3.86 -4.23 -0.73
N HIS A 83 -3.55 -5.53 -0.60
CA HIS A 83 -4.51 -6.57 -0.21
C HIS A 83 -5.03 -6.36 1.22
N ALA A 84 -4.16 -6.01 2.16
CA ALA A 84 -4.56 -5.70 3.54
C ALA A 84 -5.52 -4.51 3.59
N SER A 85 -5.30 -3.49 2.74
CA SER A 85 -6.20 -2.33 2.59
C SER A 85 -7.51 -2.68 1.88
N GLU A 86 -7.66 -3.94 1.45
CA GLU A 86 -8.80 -4.56 0.75
C GLU A 86 -9.51 -5.57 1.68
N GLY A 87 -9.17 -5.59 2.98
CA GLY A 87 -9.72 -6.51 3.97
C GLY A 87 -9.07 -7.90 4.02
N ASP A 88 -7.96 -8.14 3.31
CA ASP A 88 -7.28 -9.44 3.36
C ASP A 88 -6.50 -9.62 4.67
N GLN A 89 -7.13 -10.33 5.62
CA GLN A 89 -6.54 -10.64 6.92
C GLN A 89 -5.19 -11.40 6.81
N LYS A 90 -5.01 -12.26 5.80
CA LYS A 90 -3.74 -12.99 5.62
C LYS A 90 -2.62 -12.04 5.21
N ALA A 91 -2.95 -11.03 4.40
CA ALA A 91 -2.00 -10.00 4.01
C ALA A 91 -1.63 -9.10 5.20
N SER A 92 -2.63 -8.68 6.01
CA SER A 92 -2.41 -7.96 7.27
C SER A 92 -1.50 -8.72 8.24
N ASP A 93 -1.78 -10.00 8.45
CA ASP A 93 -0.93 -10.90 9.25
C ASP A 93 0.49 -11.01 8.68
N TRP A 94 0.63 -11.08 7.36
CA TRP A 94 1.93 -11.15 6.70
C TRP A 94 2.73 -9.88 6.95
N LEU A 95 2.13 -8.68 6.86
CA LEU A 95 2.80 -7.42 7.14
C LEU A 95 3.37 -7.39 8.56
N LEU A 96 2.56 -7.75 9.57
CA LEU A 96 3.01 -7.82 10.96
C LEU A 96 4.15 -8.83 11.17
N LYS A 97 3.99 -10.05 10.66
CA LYS A 97 5.02 -11.12 10.78
C LYS A 97 6.35 -10.73 10.14
N ASN A 98 6.31 -9.84 9.14
CA ASN A 98 7.48 -9.37 8.40
C ASN A 98 7.99 -7.99 8.86
N ASN A 99 7.48 -7.45 9.98
CA ASN A 99 7.86 -6.15 10.56
C ASN A 99 7.53 -4.93 9.69
N PHE A 100 6.44 -4.99 8.92
CA PHE A 100 5.89 -3.86 8.17
C PHE A 100 4.75 -3.18 8.94
N GLU A 101 4.99 -2.80 10.20
CA GLU A 101 3.96 -2.23 11.09
C GLU A 101 3.34 -0.96 10.53
N LEU A 102 4.14 -0.06 9.93
CA LEU A 102 3.61 1.15 9.29
C LEU A 102 2.60 0.81 8.19
N LEU A 103 2.92 -0.11 7.29
CA LEU A 103 2.02 -0.53 6.21
C LEU A 103 0.77 -1.23 6.76
N TYR A 104 0.92 -2.01 7.84
CA TYR A 104 -0.22 -2.62 8.53
C TYR A 104 -1.18 -1.57 9.09
N GLN A 105 -0.66 -0.57 9.82
CA GLN A 105 -1.47 0.51 10.39
C GLN A 105 -2.13 1.36 9.28
N MET A 106 -1.41 1.65 8.19
CA MET A 106 -1.99 2.31 7.02
C MET A 106 -3.14 1.49 6.41
N ALA A 107 -2.95 0.18 6.23
CA ALA A 107 -3.95 -0.70 5.64
C ALA A 107 -5.24 -0.75 6.47
N LEU A 108 -5.11 -0.93 7.78
CA LEU A 108 -6.27 -0.92 8.69
C LEU A 108 -6.99 0.44 8.69
N ALA A 109 -6.24 1.54 8.68
CA ALA A 109 -6.83 2.87 8.59
C ALA A 109 -7.64 3.06 7.28
N ILE A 110 -7.13 2.52 6.17
CA ILE A 110 -7.82 2.53 4.87
C ILE A 110 -9.10 1.68 4.93
N ASP A 111 -9.03 0.48 5.51
CA ASP A 111 -10.12 -0.48 5.69
C ASP A 111 -11.18 -0.04 6.75
N GLY A 112 -11.00 1.13 7.37
CA GLY A 112 -12.00 1.77 8.23
C GLY A 112 -11.70 1.75 9.74
N GLU A 113 -10.55 1.24 10.17
CA GLU A 113 -10.17 1.17 11.59
C GLU A 113 -9.67 2.53 12.11
N ASN A 114 -10.51 3.21 12.90
CA ASN A 114 -10.25 4.56 13.41
C ASN A 114 -9.04 4.63 14.36
N GLU A 115 -8.78 3.58 15.13
CA GLU A 115 -7.63 3.48 16.04
C GLU A 115 -6.31 3.59 15.26
N SER A 116 -6.28 3.07 14.02
CA SER A 116 -5.10 3.12 13.17
C SER A 116 -4.84 4.54 12.66
N TRP A 117 -5.88 5.35 12.43
CA TRP A 117 -5.71 6.77 12.16
C TRP A 117 -5.09 7.54 13.34
N LEU A 118 -5.51 7.21 14.57
CA LEU A 118 -4.92 7.78 15.78
C LEU A 118 -3.46 7.34 15.95
N TRP A 119 -3.16 6.08 15.64
CA TRP A 119 -1.79 5.55 15.65
C TRP A 119 -0.91 6.31 14.65
N LEU A 120 -1.35 6.48 13.41
CA LEU A 120 -0.61 7.21 12.37
C LEU A 120 -0.34 8.66 12.81
N LYS A 121 -1.36 9.35 13.32
CA LYS A 121 -1.22 10.73 13.81
C LYS A 121 -0.17 10.84 14.93
N LYS A 122 0.02 9.79 15.74
CA LYS A 122 0.94 9.79 16.89
C LYS A 122 2.35 9.31 16.52
N TYR A 123 2.48 8.34 15.62
CA TYR A 123 3.73 7.59 15.40
C TYR A 123 4.24 7.63 13.96
N SER A 124 3.46 8.11 12.98
CA SER A 124 3.93 8.31 11.61
C SER A 124 4.25 9.78 11.33
N THR A 125 4.92 10.03 10.20
CA THR A 125 5.11 11.38 9.68
C THR A 125 3.89 11.84 8.86
N PRO A 126 3.68 13.16 8.69
CA PRO A 126 2.52 13.69 7.98
C PRO A 126 2.36 13.21 6.54
N ASP A 127 3.45 12.92 5.84
CA ASP A 127 3.46 12.42 4.46
C ASP A 127 2.80 11.02 4.35
N PHE A 128 3.05 10.11 5.30
CA PHE A 128 2.34 8.83 5.33
C PHE A 128 0.86 8.99 5.67
N PHE A 129 0.51 9.93 6.56
CA PHE A 129 -0.89 10.24 6.86
C PHE A 129 -1.62 10.72 5.60
N ILE A 130 -1.03 11.68 4.87
CA ILE A 130 -1.58 12.20 3.60
C ILE A 130 -1.71 11.09 2.57
N LEU A 131 -0.68 10.27 2.37
CA LEU A 131 -0.74 9.14 1.44
C LEU A 131 -1.87 8.17 1.81
N THR A 132 -2.02 7.84 3.10
CA THR A 132 -3.09 6.96 3.59
C THR A 132 -4.47 7.53 3.25
N GLN A 133 -4.66 8.85 3.41
CA GLN A 133 -5.92 9.52 3.05
C GLN A 133 -6.19 9.44 1.54
N SER A 134 -5.18 9.68 0.71
CA SER A 134 -5.31 9.60 -0.75
C SER A 134 -5.68 8.18 -1.19
N ILE A 135 -5.05 7.15 -0.62
CA ILE A 135 -5.38 5.75 -0.93
C ILE A 135 -6.80 5.42 -0.48
N LYS A 136 -7.18 5.75 0.76
CA LYS A 136 -8.53 5.51 1.26
C LYS A 136 -9.58 6.14 0.34
N LYS A 137 -9.41 7.42 -0.01
CA LYS A 137 -10.33 8.12 -0.91
C LYS A 137 -10.51 7.38 -2.25
N VAL A 138 -9.42 6.90 -2.86
CA VAL A 138 -9.49 6.16 -4.12
C VAL A 138 -10.24 4.83 -3.95
N LYS A 139 -9.96 4.08 -2.87
CA LYS A 139 -10.61 2.79 -2.63
C LYS A 139 -12.09 2.94 -2.31
N ASP A 140 -12.45 3.87 -1.43
CA ASP A 140 -13.84 4.20 -1.11
C ASP A 140 -14.61 4.54 -2.41
N SER A 141 -14.03 5.37 -3.29
CA SER A 141 -14.65 5.67 -4.60
C SER A 141 -14.77 4.44 -5.52
N ILE A 142 -13.82 3.51 -5.49
CA ILE A 142 -13.92 2.26 -6.26
C ILE A 142 -15.08 1.41 -5.71
N GLU A 143 -15.21 1.27 -4.40
CA GLU A 143 -16.27 0.50 -3.75
C GLU A 143 -17.66 1.10 -3.98
N GLU A 144 -17.80 2.41 -3.84
CA GLU A 144 -19.04 3.15 -4.14
C GLU A 144 -19.52 2.89 -5.58
N ASN A 145 -18.61 3.03 -6.55
CA ASN A 145 -18.94 2.78 -7.96
C ASN A 145 -19.36 1.33 -8.23
N HIS A 146 -18.77 0.35 -7.54
CA HIS A 146 -19.18 -1.06 -7.67
C HIS A 146 -20.57 -1.30 -7.06
N ASN A 147 -20.85 -0.72 -5.89
CA ASN A 147 -22.14 -0.85 -5.20
C ASN A 147 -23.29 -0.23 -6.00
N ASP A 148 -23.04 0.91 -6.66
CA ASP A 148 -24.02 1.56 -7.53
C ASP A 148 -24.41 0.67 -8.71
N ILE A 149 -23.43 0.09 -9.43
CA ILE A 149 -23.67 -0.81 -10.58
C ILE A 149 -24.54 -2.01 -10.18
N HIS A 150 -24.34 -2.56 -8.99
CA HIS A 150 -25.13 -3.68 -8.47
C HIS A 150 -26.56 -3.28 -8.05
N SER A 151 -26.79 -2.00 -7.75
CA SER A 151 -28.10 -1.49 -7.31
C SER A 151 -29.05 -1.21 -8.48
N PHE A 152 -28.53 -0.83 -9.66
CA PHE A 152 -29.33 -0.56 -10.87
C PHE A 152 -30.08 -1.78 -11.45
N GLY A 153 -29.76 -3.01 -11.03
CA GLY A 153 -30.36 -4.24 -11.56
C GLY A 153 -31.56 -4.78 -10.79
N LYS A 154 -32.07 -4.09 -9.75
CA LYS A 154 -33.15 -4.60 -8.89
C LYS A 154 -34.54 -4.00 -9.12
N ASP A 155 -34.64 -3.00 -9.98
CA ASP A 155 -35.92 -2.39 -10.35
C ASP A 155 -36.22 -2.69 -11.83
N SER A 156 -36.78 -3.88 -12.10
CA SER A 156 -37.34 -4.27 -13.41
C SER A 156 -38.57 -5.15 -13.21
#